data_AF-A0A9W6EV41-F1
#
_entry.id   AF-A0A9W6EV41-F1
#
_cell.length_a   1.000
_cell.length_b   1.000
_cell.length_c   1.000
_cell.angle_alpha   90.00
_cell.angle_beta   90.00
_cell.angle_gamma   90.00
#
_symmetry.space_group_name_H-M   'P 1'
#
loop_
_entity.id
_entity.type
_entity.pdbx_description
1 polymer ?
#
loop_
_entity_poly.entity_id
_entity_poly.type
_entity_poly.pdbx_seq_one_letter_code
_entity_poly.pdbx_strand_id
1 'polypeptide(L)'
;MNKFLCFIIVLFCTVITVNAQKKLEKKWVDANQNYIEFSAGAFKQKFSQYTLEGDYINQNNLLLLYYSKSDSTATYRINELTDSTLVFNNKATTYTFTTKATPITKVAKITEIAKLESKGFSFDNLWRGAIGILLILAIAYLFSSDKKNIPWKLVGFGITAQIVMAIGIIYVPAIQWIFDQVSSAFVTILDFTRAGSTFLLGDKLMDTQSFGFVFIFQILPTVIFFSALTSLFFYLGVLQIIVKGLAWVMTKALKISGAESLAVAGNIFLGQTEAPLMIKAYLERMNKSEIFLVMVGGMATLAGGVLAAYIDLLGSGDELMRLLFAKQLLMASIMAAPGAIVIAKMLVPQTEPIDTSVKVSSDKIGSNFLDAIAVGTTEGLKLAANVGAMLLVFVAFIAMVNGLLGWVGDLTSLNTAIASYTNHKYDSLSLQYILGTIFSPLAYGVGVNWEDASLVGRLLGEKLIASEFIAYNSLNNLKNAGAFVEMKSIVISTFMLSGFANIASIGIQIGGIGSLAPGKRALLSKYGLKAMIGGMLASLLSATLAGILIG
;
A
#
# COMPACT_ATOMS: atom_id res chain seq x y z
N MET A 1 -7.27 -30.84 -24.42
CA MET A 1 -6.55 -29.56 -24.29
C MET A 1 -7.01 -28.45 -25.23
N ASN A 2 -7.80 -28.71 -26.30
CA ASN A 2 -8.19 -27.65 -27.28
C ASN A 2 -9.57 -26.99 -27.11
N LYS A 3 -10.52 -27.55 -26.36
CA LYS A 3 -11.86 -26.93 -26.19
C LYS A 3 -11.87 -25.82 -25.14
N PHE A 4 -11.06 -25.93 -24.09
CA PHE A 4 -10.94 -24.93 -23.03
C PHE A 4 -10.21 -23.66 -23.50
N LEU A 5 -9.14 -23.83 -24.29
CA LEU A 5 -8.40 -22.72 -24.89
C LEU A 5 -9.27 -21.99 -25.93
N CYS A 6 -10.04 -22.71 -26.75
CA CYS A 6 -10.96 -22.11 -27.71
C CYS A 6 -12.12 -21.38 -27.02
N PHE A 7 -12.64 -21.92 -25.91
CA PHE A 7 -13.64 -21.24 -25.08
C PHE A 7 -13.09 -19.94 -24.47
N ILE A 8 -11.85 -19.94 -23.95
CA ILE A 8 -11.19 -18.74 -23.43
C ILE A 8 -10.95 -17.71 -24.53
N ILE A 9 -10.54 -18.13 -25.74
CA ILE A 9 -10.32 -17.22 -26.88
C ILE A 9 -11.64 -16.62 -27.35
N VAL A 10 -12.72 -17.40 -27.43
CA VAL A 10 -14.05 -16.89 -27.79
C VAL A 10 -14.57 -15.93 -26.71
N LEU A 11 -14.37 -16.25 -25.43
CA LEU A 11 -14.74 -15.39 -24.29
C LEU A 11 -13.91 -14.08 -24.29
N PHE A 12 -12.63 -14.14 -24.63
CA PHE A 12 -11.78 -12.96 -24.77
C PHE A 12 -12.21 -12.09 -25.97
N CYS A 13 -12.52 -12.71 -27.11
CA CYS A 13 -12.94 -11.99 -28.31
C CYS A 13 -14.32 -11.31 -28.15
N THR A 14 -15.27 -11.91 -27.44
CA THR A 14 -16.57 -11.29 -27.14
C THR A 14 -16.46 -10.18 -26.09
N VAL A 15 -15.59 -10.33 -25.08
CA VAL A 15 -15.36 -9.26 -24.09
C VAL A 15 -14.66 -8.06 -24.72
N ILE A 16 -13.73 -8.25 -25.67
CA ILE A 16 -13.05 -7.15 -26.37
C ILE A 16 -14.01 -6.37 -27.27
N THR A 17 -14.93 -7.05 -27.97
CA THR A 17 -15.90 -6.39 -28.86
C THR A 17 -16.93 -5.58 -28.08
N VAL A 18 -17.41 -6.08 -26.93
CA VAL A 18 -18.35 -5.35 -26.07
C VAL A 18 -17.68 -4.13 -25.40
N ASN A 19 -16.39 -4.21 -25.04
CA ASN A 19 -15.71 -3.14 -24.32
C ASN A 19 -15.29 -1.96 -25.23
N ALA A 20 -14.98 -2.22 -26.51
CA ALA A 20 -14.68 -1.17 -27.48
C ALA A 20 -15.94 -0.36 -27.86
N GLN A 21 -17.09 -1.02 -27.93
CA GLN A 21 -18.37 -0.38 -28.23
C GLN A 21 -18.85 0.48 -27.04
N LYS A 22 -18.76 -0.03 -25.81
CA LYS A 22 -19.09 0.72 -24.58
C LYS A 22 -18.27 2.00 -24.37
N LYS A 23 -17.01 2.05 -24.82
CA LYS A 23 -16.17 3.25 -24.70
C LYS A 23 -16.60 4.39 -25.61
N LEU A 24 -17.23 4.08 -26.74
CA LEU A 24 -17.70 5.07 -27.71
C LEU A 24 -19.06 5.67 -27.33
N GLU A 25 -19.90 4.90 -26.61
CA GLU A 25 -21.28 5.23 -26.22
C GLU A 25 -21.37 6.35 -25.17
N LYS A 26 -21.17 7.58 -25.63
CA LYS A 26 -21.34 8.83 -24.87
C LYS A 26 -21.43 10.02 -25.83
N LYS A 27 -21.71 11.19 -25.26
CA LYS A 27 -21.73 12.47 -25.99
C LYS A 27 -20.35 13.11 -26.00
N TRP A 28 -19.82 13.32 -27.19
CA TRP A 28 -18.54 13.94 -27.47
C TRP A 28 -18.74 15.34 -28.04
N VAL A 29 -17.98 16.33 -27.58
CA VAL A 29 -18.15 17.75 -27.89
C VAL A 29 -16.82 18.38 -28.32
N ASP A 30 -16.81 19.19 -29.37
CA ASP A 30 -15.62 19.93 -29.83
C ASP A 30 -15.55 21.35 -29.24
N ALA A 31 -14.47 22.08 -29.55
CA ALA A 31 -14.27 23.46 -29.11
C ALA A 31 -15.36 24.45 -29.59
N ASN A 32 -16.07 24.11 -30.67
CA ASN A 32 -17.10 24.94 -31.31
C ASN A 32 -18.52 24.55 -30.87
N GLN A 33 -18.68 23.75 -29.80
CA GLN A 33 -19.97 23.21 -29.32
C GLN A 33 -20.68 22.30 -30.33
N ASN A 34 -19.99 21.80 -31.36
CA ASN A 34 -20.49 20.71 -32.17
C ASN A 34 -20.40 19.42 -31.35
N TYR A 35 -21.30 18.48 -31.60
CA TYR A 35 -21.28 17.21 -30.86
C TYR A 35 -21.54 16.01 -31.76
N ILE A 36 -21.02 14.87 -31.33
CA ILE A 36 -21.39 13.55 -31.81
C ILE A 36 -21.71 12.66 -30.60
N GLU A 37 -22.86 12.04 -30.62
CA GLU A 37 -23.39 11.23 -29.53
C GLU A 37 -23.66 9.82 -30.06
N PHE A 38 -23.12 8.81 -29.39
CA PHE A 38 -23.33 7.40 -29.73
C PHE A 38 -24.12 6.72 -28.61
N SER A 39 -25.14 5.96 -28.98
CA SER A 39 -25.99 5.24 -28.02
C SER A 39 -26.60 4.01 -28.68
N ALA A 40 -26.33 2.82 -28.15
CA ALA A 40 -26.97 1.56 -28.53
C ALA A 40 -26.97 1.28 -30.06
N GLY A 41 -25.86 1.55 -30.74
CA GLY A 41 -25.71 1.35 -32.19
C GLY A 41 -26.21 2.50 -33.07
N ALA A 42 -26.84 3.53 -32.49
CA ALA A 42 -27.23 4.76 -33.17
C ALA A 42 -26.27 5.92 -32.86
N PHE A 43 -26.20 6.90 -33.77
CA PHE A 43 -25.48 8.15 -33.56
C PHE A 43 -26.33 9.38 -33.90
N LYS A 44 -26.03 10.49 -33.22
CA LYS A 44 -26.57 11.82 -33.49
C LYS A 44 -25.44 12.84 -33.51
N GLN A 45 -25.35 13.60 -34.57
CA GLN A 45 -24.28 14.57 -34.82
C GLN A 45 -24.87 15.94 -35.11
N LYS A 46 -24.29 16.98 -34.50
CA LYS A 46 -24.64 18.38 -34.77
C LYS A 46 -23.39 19.16 -35.12
N PHE A 47 -23.34 19.71 -36.33
CA PHE A 47 -22.35 20.68 -36.77
C PHE A 47 -23.03 21.98 -37.15
N SER A 48 -22.71 23.08 -36.45
CA SER A 48 -23.33 24.39 -36.68
C SER A 48 -24.87 24.33 -36.72
N GLN A 49 -25.50 24.49 -37.90
CA GLN A 49 -26.96 24.52 -38.08
C GLN A 49 -27.57 23.19 -38.58
N TYR A 50 -26.79 22.15 -38.81
CA TYR A 50 -27.28 20.87 -39.34
C TYR A 50 -27.16 19.74 -38.31
N THR A 51 -28.20 18.91 -38.24
CA THR A 51 -28.24 17.70 -37.41
C THR A 51 -28.34 16.48 -38.30
N LEU A 52 -27.42 15.53 -38.12
CA LEU A 52 -27.36 14.25 -38.83
C LEU A 52 -27.57 13.12 -37.81
N GLU A 53 -28.30 12.09 -38.21
CA GLU A 53 -28.65 10.95 -37.36
C GLU A 53 -28.59 9.66 -38.18
N GLY A 54 -28.33 8.54 -37.52
CA GLY A 54 -28.46 7.20 -38.09
C GLY A 54 -27.69 6.15 -37.31
N ASP A 55 -27.23 5.10 -37.98
CA ASP A 55 -26.60 3.94 -37.33
C ASP A 55 -25.07 3.97 -37.48
N TYR A 56 -24.36 3.35 -36.54
CA TYR A 56 -22.90 3.26 -36.62
C TYR A 56 -22.38 1.85 -36.36
N ILE A 57 -21.23 1.55 -36.97
CA ILE A 57 -20.43 0.36 -36.68
C ILE A 57 -19.01 0.80 -36.37
N ASN A 58 -18.47 0.32 -35.25
CA ASN A 58 -17.07 0.51 -34.88
C ASN A 58 -16.37 -0.85 -34.73
N GLN A 59 -15.38 -1.13 -35.58
CA GLN A 59 -14.54 -2.33 -35.49
C GLN A 59 -13.10 -2.01 -35.85
N ASN A 60 -12.14 -2.43 -35.02
CA ASN A 60 -10.70 -2.30 -35.29
C ASN A 60 -10.27 -0.87 -35.72
N ASN A 61 -10.72 0.15 -34.99
CA ASN A 61 -10.50 1.57 -35.28
C ASN A 61 -11.13 2.08 -36.59
N LEU A 62 -12.02 1.31 -37.22
CA LEU A 62 -12.82 1.75 -38.36
C LEU A 62 -14.22 2.12 -37.87
N LEU A 63 -14.60 3.39 -38.04
CA LEU A 63 -15.92 3.91 -37.70
C LEU A 63 -16.71 4.18 -39.00
N LEU A 64 -17.82 3.48 -39.15
CA LEU A 64 -18.77 3.62 -40.27
C LEU A 64 -20.05 4.27 -39.75
N LEU A 65 -20.50 5.34 -40.41
CA LEU A 65 -21.76 6.03 -40.13
C LEU A 65 -22.72 5.85 -41.31
N TYR A 66 -23.93 5.36 -41.02
CA TYR A 66 -25.05 5.21 -41.95
C TYR A 66 -26.08 6.30 -41.66
N TYR A 67 -26.34 7.22 -42.59
CA TYR A 67 -27.24 8.35 -42.33
C TYR A 67 -28.70 7.98 -42.63
N SER A 68 -29.63 8.21 -41.68
CA SER A 68 -31.04 7.84 -41.87
C SER A 68 -31.78 8.58 -42.99
N LYS A 69 -31.24 9.72 -43.46
CA LYS A 69 -31.86 10.58 -44.47
C LYS A 69 -31.11 10.60 -45.81
N SER A 70 -30.10 9.74 -45.99
CA SER A 70 -29.29 9.66 -47.21
C SER A 70 -28.64 8.29 -47.36
N ASP A 71 -28.61 7.73 -48.57
CA ASP A 71 -27.88 6.49 -48.88
C ASP A 71 -26.34 6.63 -48.80
N SER A 72 -25.86 7.80 -48.38
CA SER A 72 -24.44 8.05 -48.18
C SER A 72 -23.95 7.35 -46.91
N THR A 73 -22.75 6.76 -46.97
CA THR A 73 -22.03 6.27 -45.80
C THR A 73 -20.76 7.09 -45.61
N ALA A 74 -20.41 7.37 -44.36
CA ALA A 74 -19.13 8.01 -44.04
C ALA A 74 -18.22 7.03 -43.31
N THR A 75 -16.97 6.96 -43.76
CA THR A 75 -15.94 6.08 -43.18
C THR A 75 -14.84 6.92 -42.56
N TYR A 76 -14.54 6.62 -41.29
CA TYR A 76 -13.51 7.29 -40.51
C TYR A 76 -12.55 6.27 -39.90
N ARG A 77 -11.32 6.69 -39.66
CA ARG A 77 -10.36 5.93 -38.85
C ARG A 77 -10.21 6.62 -37.49
N ILE A 78 -10.36 5.86 -36.42
CA ILE A 78 -10.13 6.33 -35.06
C ILE A 78 -8.62 6.28 -34.79
N ASN A 79 -8.03 7.43 -34.49
CA ASN A 79 -6.62 7.57 -34.18
C ASN A 79 -6.38 7.51 -32.66
N GLU A 80 -7.34 7.99 -31.88
CA GLU A 80 -7.28 8.00 -30.41
C GLU A 80 -8.70 7.80 -29.85
N LEU A 81 -8.83 6.85 -28.92
CA LEU A 81 -10.05 6.63 -28.15
C LEU A 81 -9.68 6.37 -26.68
N THR A 82 -9.85 7.39 -25.85
CA THR A 82 -9.67 7.31 -24.40
C THR A 82 -11.01 7.51 -23.69
N ASP A 83 -10.99 7.57 -22.37
CA ASP A 83 -12.21 7.81 -21.59
C ASP A 83 -12.73 9.26 -21.76
N SER A 84 -11.87 10.20 -22.19
CA SER A 84 -12.19 11.63 -22.34
C SER A 84 -11.98 12.20 -23.74
N THR A 85 -11.19 11.54 -24.60
CA THR A 85 -10.78 12.04 -25.91
C THR A 85 -11.17 11.06 -27.02
N LEU A 86 -11.78 11.61 -28.09
CA LEU A 86 -12.07 10.89 -29.33
C LEU A 86 -11.46 11.68 -30.49
N VAL A 87 -10.48 11.07 -31.16
CA VAL A 87 -9.88 11.60 -32.39
C VAL A 87 -10.12 10.62 -33.51
N PHE A 88 -10.80 11.05 -34.56
CA PHE A 88 -10.98 10.28 -35.78
C PHE A 88 -10.82 11.16 -37.02
N ASN A 89 -10.37 10.57 -38.12
CA ASN A 89 -10.14 11.31 -39.36
C ASN A 89 -10.81 10.64 -40.57
N ASN A 90 -11.09 11.44 -41.58
CA ASN A 90 -11.31 10.99 -42.95
C ASN A 90 -10.09 11.41 -43.82
N LYS A 91 -10.11 11.12 -45.12
CA LYS A 91 -8.98 11.43 -46.03
C LYS A 91 -8.57 12.91 -46.09
N ALA A 92 -9.40 13.84 -45.61
CA ALA A 92 -9.18 15.29 -45.75
C ALA A 92 -9.22 16.07 -44.42
N THR A 93 -9.74 15.49 -43.34
CA THR A 93 -10.06 16.23 -42.10
C THR A 93 -9.95 15.35 -40.87
N THR A 94 -9.31 15.89 -39.82
CA THR A 94 -9.24 15.28 -38.49
C THR A 94 -10.26 15.96 -37.59
N TYR A 95 -11.06 15.15 -36.90
CA TYR A 95 -12.03 15.59 -35.92
C TYR A 95 -11.56 15.21 -34.53
N THR A 96 -11.56 16.19 -33.63
CA THR A 96 -11.17 16.02 -32.23
C THR A 96 -12.34 16.43 -31.36
N PHE A 97 -12.85 15.46 -30.59
CA PHE A 97 -13.91 15.68 -29.64
C PHE A 97 -13.47 15.28 -28.23
N THR A 98 -14.03 15.96 -27.25
CA THR A 98 -13.85 15.69 -25.82
C THR A 98 -15.21 15.54 -25.18
N THR A 99 -15.39 14.60 -24.26
CA THR A 99 -16.62 14.63 -23.46
C THR A 99 -16.46 15.71 -22.39
N LYS A 100 -17.54 16.42 -22.04
CA LYS A 100 -17.55 17.10 -20.73
C LYS A 100 -17.38 15.98 -19.72
N ALA A 101 -16.16 15.82 -19.22
CA ALA A 101 -15.96 15.12 -17.98
C ALA A 101 -16.96 15.73 -16.98
N THR A 102 -17.67 14.88 -16.22
CA THR A 102 -17.97 15.22 -14.81
C THR A 102 -16.77 16.01 -14.34
N PRO A 103 -16.93 17.30 -13.96
CA PRO A 103 -15.81 18.22 -13.88
C PRO A 103 -14.68 17.44 -13.23
N ILE A 104 -13.64 17.17 -14.02
CA ILE A 104 -12.36 16.87 -13.42
C ILE A 104 -12.11 18.18 -12.72
N THR A 105 -12.49 18.21 -11.44
CA THR A 105 -12.01 19.16 -10.48
C THR A 105 -10.56 19.28 -10.84
N LYS A 106 -10.17 20.45 -11.37
CA LYS A 106 -8.77 20.86 -11.61
C LYS A 106 -7.91 20.00 -10.71
N VAL A 107 -7.08 19.10 -11.27
CA VAL A 107 -6.09 18.26 -10.54
C VAL A 107 -5.98 18.82 -9.15
N ALA A 108 -6.68 18.20 -8.17
CA ALA A 108 -7.09 18.84 -6.92
C ALA A 108 -6.00 19.83 -6.53
N LYS A 109 -6.25 21.12 -6.79
CA LYS A 109 -5.27 22.16 -6.45
C LYS A 109 -4.97 21.86 -4.98
N ILE A 110 -3.69 21.76 -4.64
CA ILE A 110 -3.10 21.44 -3.31
C ILE A 110 -3.93 21.98 -2.12
N THR A 111 -4.69 23.05 -2.35
CA THR A 111 -5.77 23.60 -1.54
C THR A 111 -6.90 22.65 -1.08
N GLU A 112 -7.29 21.56 -1.76
CA GLU A 112 -8.41 20.71 -1.30
C GLU A 112 -8.00 19.62 -0.30
N ILE A 113 -6.81 19.02 -0.43
CA ILE A 113 -6.25 18.17 0.64
C ILE A 113 -5.89 19.06 1.84
N ALA A 114 -5.46 20.31 1.60
CA ALA A 114 -5.29 21.33 2.63
C ALA A 114 -6.62 21.86 3.23
N LYS A 115 -7.79 21.55 2.64
CA LYS A 115 -9.12 21.85 3.22
C LYS A 115 -9.67 20.75 4.11
N LEU A 116 -9.09 19.55 4.08
CA LEU A 116 -9.39 18.53 5.09
C LEU A 116 -8.63 18.92 6.37
N GLU A 117 -9.23 19.81 7.15
CA GLU A 117 -8.65 20.25 8.44
C GLU A 117 -8.43 19.03 9.35
N SER A 118 -7.17 18.82 9.75
CA SER A 118 -6.86 18.00 10.93
C SER A 118 -7.47 18.73 12.13
N LYS A 119 -8.47 18.12 12.77
CA LYS A 119 -9.09 18.69 13.98
C LYS A 119 -8.16 18.60 15.18
N GLY A 120 -7.08 17.84 15.07
CA GLY A 120 -6.09 17.63 16.12
C GLY A 120 -6.68 16.91 17.32
N PHE A 121 -5.98 17.01 18.44
CA PHE A 121 -6.44 16.36 19.67
C PHE A 121 -7.83 16.86 20.11
N SER A 122 -8.77 15.93 20.22
CA SER A 122 -10.11 16.17 20.75
C SER A 122 -10.50 15.10 21.75
N PHE A 123 -11.40 15.43 22.69
CA PHE A 123 -11.90 14.45 23.64
C PHE A 123 -12.61 13.28 22.93
N ASP A 124 -13.28 13.56 21.80
CA ASP A 124 -13.93 12.52 20.98
C ASP A 124 -12.91 11.52 20.41
N ASN A 125 -11.82 12.05 19.85
CA ASN A 125 -10.71 11.24 19.34
C ASN A 125 -10.07 10.40 20.45
N LEU A 126 -9.91 10.96 21.65
CA LEU A 126 -9.31 10.27 22.78
C LEU A 126 -10.12 9.05 23.23
N TRP A 127 -11.43 9.20 23.52
CA TRP A 127 -12.22 8.08 24.04
C TRP A 127 -12.43 7.01 22.96
N ARG A 128 -12.66 7.41 21.69
CA ARG A 128 -12.75 6.47 20.55
C ARG A 128 -11.46 5.68 20.39
N GLY A 129 -10.31 6.34 20.42
CA GLY A 129 -9.03 5.67 20.31
C GLY A 129 -8.71 4.79 21.51
N ALA A 130 -9.12 5.17 22.73
CA ALA A 130 -9.01 4.30 23.91
C ALA A 130 -9.81 3.00 23.73
N ILE A 131 -11.03 3.07 23.19
CA ILE A 131 -11.81 1.89 22.80
C ILE A 131 -11.10 1.08 21.72
N GLY A 132 -10.51 1.73 20.72
CA GLY A 132 -9.72 1.06 19.68
C GLY A 132 -8.54 0.29 20.24
N ILE A 133 -7.78 0.89 21.16
CA ILE A 133 -6.69 0.21 21.87
C ILE A 133 -7.25 -1.00 22.64
N LEU A 134 -8.33 -0.83 23.41
CA LEU A 134 -8.96 -1.93 24.14
C LEU A 134 -9.45 -3.04 23.22
N LEU A 135 -10.02 -2.71 22.06
CA LEU A 135 -10.45 -3.67 21.04
C LEU A 135 -9.25 -4.48 20.51
N ILE A 136 -8.15 -3.81 20.17
CA ILE A 136 -6.93 -4.47 19.70
C ILE A 136 -6.36 -5.41 20.78
N LEU A 137 -6.28 -4.94 22.02
CA LEU A 137 -5.83 -5.75 23.15
C LEU A 137 -6.79 -6.91 23.44
N ALA A 138 -8.10 -6.73 23.28
CA ALA A 138 -9.09 -7.78 23.41
C ALA A 138 -8.91 -8.85 22.33
N ILE A 139 -8.67 -8.46 21.08
CA ILE A 139 -8.36 -9.41 20.00
C ILE A 139 -7.06 -10.17 20.35
N ALA A 140 -6.00 -9.47 20.75
CA ALA A 140 -4.74 -10.12 21.15
C ALA A 140 -4.93 -11.09 22.34
N TYR A 141 -5.76 -10.72 23.33
CA TYR A 141 -6.11 -11.57 24.45
C TYR A 141 -6.90 -12.82 24.01
N LEU A 142 -7.87 -12.67 23.10
CA LEU A 142 -8.67 -13.78 22.59
C LEU A 142 -7.81 -14.81 21.85
N PHE A 143 -6.84 -14.36 21.06
CA PHE A 143 -5.91 -15.22 20.30
C PHE A 143 -4.65 -15.65 21.07
N SER A 144 -4.53 -15.27 22.34
CA SER A 144 -3.41 -15.65 23.20
C SER A 144 -3.30 -17.16 23.39
N SER A 145 -2.08 -17.71 23.30
CA SER A 145 -1.83 -19.11 23.64
C SER A 145 -1.89 -19.41 25.14
N ASP A 146 -1.72 -18.39 25.99
CA ASP A 146 -1.71 -18.55 27.43
C ASP A 146 -2.16 -17.26 28.15
N LYS A 147 -3.47 -17.13 28.34
CA LYS A 147 -4.09 -15.92 28.92
C LYS A 147 -3.63 -15.63 30.35
N LYS A 148 -3.14 -16.63 31.09
CA LYS A 148 -2.74 -16.48 32.50
C LYS A 148 -1.35 -15.86 32.64
N ASN A 149 -0.47 -16.10 31.67
CA ASN A 149 0.93 -15.65 31.72
C ASN A 149 1.19 -14.35 30.94
N ILE A 150 0.14 -13.63 30.51
CA ILE A 150 0.29 -12.35 29.82
C ILE A 150 1.00 -11.34 30.75
N PRO A 151 2.13 -10.75 30.34
CA PRO A 151 2.90 -9.84 31.18
C PRO A 151 2.28 -8.44 31.16
N TRP A 152 1.19 -8.23 31.91
CA TRP A 152 0.44 -6.95 31.91
C TRP A 152 1.27 -5.71 32.25
N LYS A 153 2.33 -5.86 33.06
CA LYS A 153 3.29 -4.76 33.30
C LYS A 153 3.99 -4.34 32.01
N LEU A 154 4.48 -5.30 31.23
CA LEU A 154 5.12 -5.04 29.92
C LEU A 154 4.11 -4.45 28.94
N VAL A 155 2.88 -4.96 28.91
CA VAL A 155 1.79 -4.41 28.07
C VAL A 155 1.56 -2.94 28.39
N GLY A 156 1.38 -2.59 29.67
CA GLY A 156 1.19 -1.21 30.11
C GLY A 156 2.38 -0.30 29.79
N PHE A 157 3.61 -0.77 30.05
CA PHE A 157 4.82 -0.02 29.70
C PHE A 157 4.98 0.18 28.19
N GLY A 158 4.71 -0.83 27.37
CA GLY A 158 4.84 -0.73 25.92
C GLY A 158 3.81 0.19 25.27
N ILE A 159 2.57 0.20 25.76
CA ILE A 159 1.55 1.17 25.33
C ILE A 159 1.94 2.58 25.77
N THR A 160 2.36 2.74 27.03
CA THR A 160 2.82 4.04 27.55
C THR A 160 4.02 4.56 26.75
N ALA A 161 4.98 3.69 26.40
CA ALA A 161 6.12 4.05 25.59
C ALA A 161 5.71 4.55 24.19
N GLN A 162 4.73 3.91 23.54
CA GLN A 162 4.19 4.39 22.26
C GLN A 162 3.48 5.74 22.41
N ILE A 163 2.67 5.92 23.45
CA ILE A 163 1.99 7.20 23.72
C ILE A 163 3.02 8.32 23.94
N VAL A 164 4.02 8.09 24.81
CA VAL A 164 5.09 9.05 25.10
C VAL A 164 5.89 9.38 23.84
N MET A 165 6.23 8.37 23.04
CA MET A 165 6.93 8.57 21.78
C MET A 165 6.09 9.37 20.78
N ALA A 166 4.81 9.03 20.63
CA ALA A 166 3.93 9.73 19.71
C ALA A 166 3.70 11.19 20.13
N ILE A 167 3.48 11.44 21.42
CA ILE A 167 3.39 12.80 21.96
C ILE A 167 4.71 13.55 21.76
N GLY A 168 5.85 12.89 22.00
CA GLY A 168 7.17 13.45 21.75
C GLY A 168 7.34 13.91 20.31
N ILE A 169 7.05 13.02 19.35
CA ILE A 169 7.19 13.29 17.91
C ILE A 169 6.21 14.37 17.43
N ILE A 170 5.00 14.42 17.98
CA ILE A 170 3.95 15.33 17.52
C ILE A 170 3.99 16.70 18.21
N TYR A 171 4.31 16.79 19.49
CA TYR A 171 4.13 18.02 20.27
C TYR A 171 5.43 18.64 20.79
N VAL A 172 6.56 17.91 20.80
CA VAL A 172 7.82 18.44 21.33
C VAL A 172 8.67 19.02 20.19
N PRO A 173 8.89 20.35 20.10
CA PRO A 173 9.54 20.98 18.95
C PRO A 173 10.95 20.45 18.66
N ALA A 174 11.71 20.15 19.71
CA ALA A 174 13.06 19.58 19.56
C ALA A 174 13.04 18.19 18.89
N ILE A 175 12.04 17.35 19.21
CA ILE A 175 11.90 16.02 18.60
C ILE A 175 11.34 16.15 17.19
N GLN A 176 10.35 17.02 16.97
CA GLN A 176 9.86 17.35 15.64
C GLN A 176 11.00 17.77 14.70
N TRP A 177 11.87 18.67 15.16
CA TRP A 177 13.02 19.11 14.39
C TRP A 177 13.93 17.93 13.98
N ILE A 178 14.24 17.01 14.91
CA ILE A 178 15.02 15.80 14.59
C ILE A 178 14.30 14.98 13.50
N PHE A 179 13.01 14.74 13.65
CA PHE A 179 12.23 13.97 12.66
C PHE A 179 12.19 14.67 11.30
N ASP A 180 12.03 15.99 11.28
CA ASP A 180 12.02 16.76 10.04
C ASP A 180 13.38 16.69 9.34
N GLN A 181 14.49 16.71 10.08
CA GLN A 181 15.83 16.49 9.52
C GLN A 181 15.99 15.08 8.94
N VAL A 182 15.56 14.05 9.68
CA VAL A 182 15.63 12.66 9.20
C VAL A 182 14.74 12.47 7.97
N SER A 183 13.51 12.95 7.99
CA SER A 183 12.58 12.92 6.85
C SER A 183 13.16 13.64 5.63
N SER A 184 13.77 14.81 5.82
CA SER A 184 14.42 15.56 4.74
C SER A 184 15.63 14.82 4.16
N ALA A 185 16.41 14.15 5.01
CA ALA A 185 17.51 13.30 4.57
C ALA A 185 17.00 12.13 3.71
N PHE A 186 15.91 11.48 4.11
CA PHE A 186 15.27 10.43 3.29
C PHE A 186 14.85 10.96 1.93
N VAL A 187 14.16 12.12 1.87
CA VAL A 187 13.75 12.74 0.60
C VAL A 187 14.96 13.08 -0.28
N THR A 188 16.01 13.65 0.31
CA THR A 188 17.25 13.96 -0.42
C THR A 188 17.89 12.71 -1.02
N ILE A 189 17.86 11.59 -0.29
CA ILE A 189 18.36 10.30 -0.80
C ILE A 189 17.52 9.78 -1.98
N LEU A 190 16.20 10.02 -1.98
CA LEU A 190 15.35 9.73 -3.15
C LEU A 190 15.82 10.52 -4.37
N ASP A 191 16.18 11.79 -4.20
CA ASP A 191 16.64 12.64 -5.30
C ASP A 191 18.00 12.16 -5.87
N PHE A 192 18.90 11.61 -5.04
CA PHE A 192 20.11 10.94 -5.54
C PHE A 192 19.80 9.70 -6.38
N THR A 193 18.79 8.92 -5.96
CA THR A 193 18.33 7.77 -6.74
C THR A 193 17.81 8.25 -8.10
N ARG A 194 17.05 9.35 -8.13
CA ARG A 194 16.50 9.93 -9.37
C ARG A 194 17.60 10.29 -10.37
N ALA A 195 18.73 10.83 -9.91
CA ALA A 195 19.87 11.09 -10.80
C ALA A 195 20.39 9.82 -11.48
N GLY A 196 20.49 8.71 -10.74
CA GLY A 196 20.86 7.40 -11.28
C GLY A 196 19.82 6.84 -12.25
N SER A 197 18.52 6.94 -11.91
CA SER A 197 17.43 6.49 -12.77
C SER A 197 17.35 7.30 -14.07
N THR A 198 17.53 8.62 -14.01
CA THR A 198 17.59 9.50 -15.18
C THR A 198 18.76 9.15 -16.10
N PHE A 199 19.93 8.84 -15.53
CA PHE A 199 21.06 8.38 -16.34
C PHE A 199 20.76 7.06 -17.08
N LEU A 200 20.09 6.11 -16.43
CA LEU A 200 19.80 4.80 -17.01
C LEU A 200 18.62 4.81 -17.99
N LEU A 201 17.56 5.58 -17.71
CA LEU A 201 16.27 5.55 -18.41
C LEU A 201 16.03 6.78 -19.29
N GLY A 202 16.82 7.84 -19.12
CA GLY A 202 16.67 9.12 -19.78
C GLY A 202 15.56 10.00 -19.19
N ASP A 203 15.64 11.31 -19.45
CA ASP A 203 14.70 12.30 -18.91
C ASP A 203 13.25 12.04 -19.32
N LYS A 204 13.03 11.53 -20.55
CA LYS A 204 11.68 11.31 -21.09
C LYS A 204 10.91 10.25 -20.30
N LEU A 205 11.51 9.10 -20.00
CA LEU A 205 10.83 8.04 -19.24
C LEU A 205 10.65 8.40 -17.76
N MET A 206 11.41 9.39 -17.28
CA MET A 206 11.35 9.89 -15.91
C MET A 206 10.46 11.12 -15.73
N ASP A 207 10.02 11.73 -16.83
CA ASP A 207 9.12 12.85 -16.82
C ASP A 207 7.66 12.39 -16.60
N THR A 208 7.15 12.67 -15.40
CA THR A 208 5.77 12.37 -15.00
C THR A 208 4.75 13.25 -15.71
N GLN A 209 5.14 14.39 -16.30
CA GLN A 209 4.24 15.26 -17.06
C GLN A 209 4.00 14.72 -18.48
N SER A 210 5.05 14.17 -19.10
CA SER A 210 4.96 13.63 -20.46
C SER A 210 4.42 12.20 -20.51
N PHE A 211 4.92 11.29 -19.68
CA PHE A 211 4.58 9.86 -19.74
C PHE A 211 3.67 9.38 -18.60
N GLY A 212 3.29 10.29 -17.70
CA GLY A 212 2.59 9.93 -16.47
C GLY A 212 3.49 9.23 -15.46
N PHE A 213 2.92 8.88 -14.32
CA PHE A 213 3.65 8.18 -13.26
C PHE A 213 3.80 6.68 -13.61
N VAL A 214 4.95 6.31 -14.19
CA VAL A 214 5.25 4.90 -14.50
C VAL A 214 5.91 4.23 -13.30
N PHE A 215 5.14 3.42 -12.59
CA PHE A 215 5.57 2.76 -11.33
C PHE A 215 6.95 2.08 -11.42
N ILE A 216 7.20 1.29 -12.47
CA ILE A 216 8.44 0.53 -12.64
C ILE A 216 9.67 1.44 -12.71
N PHE A 217 9.55 2.62 -13.32
CA PHE A 217 10.67 3.54 -13.49
C PHE A 217 10.86 4.45 -12.28
N GLN A 218 9.78 4.84 -11.60
CA GLN A 218 9.84 5.77 -10.47
C GLN A 218 10.17 5.07 -9.15
N ILE A 219 9.58 3.88 -8.91
CA ILE A 219 9.59 3.25 -7.59
C ILE A 219 10.67 2.17 -7.45
N LEU A 220 10.85 1.32 -8.46
CA LEU A 220 11.75 0.16 -8.33
C LEU A 220 13.24 0.51 -8.19
N PRO A 221 13.78 1.53 -8.90
CA PRO A 221 15.19 1.92 -8.71
C PRO A 221 15.51 2.35 -7.29
N THR A 222 14.55 2.99 -6.61
CA THR A 222 14.66 3.39 -5.20
C THR A 222 14.89 2.20 -4.28
N VAL A 223 14.19 1.09 -4.52
CA VAL A 223 14.37 -0.16 -3.77
C VAL A 223 15.80 -0.70 -3.93
N ILE A 224 16.33 -0.67 -5.15
CA ILE A 224 17.69 -1.14 -5.46
C ILE A 224 18.73 -0.28 -4.75
N PHE A 225 18.62 1.04 -4.89
CA PHE A 225 19.57 1.99 -4.31
C PHE A 225 19.59 1.92 -2.78
N PHE A 226 18.42 1.92 -2.13
CA PHE A 226 18.35 1.84 -0.67
C PHE A 226 18.83 0.49 -0.13
N SER A 227 18.64 -0.61 -0.86
CA SER A 227 19.20 -1.90 -0.45
C SER A 227 20.73 -1.87 -0.47
N ALA A 228 21.33 -1.27 -1.50
CA ALA A 228 22.77 -1.05 -1.58
C ALA A 228 23.29 -0.14 -0.44
N LEU A 229 22.58 0.97 -0.18
CA LEU A 229 22.94 1.91 0.89
C LEU A 229 22.84 1.27 2.29
N THR A 230 21.78 0.50 2.53
CA THR A 230 21.57 -0.20 3.80
C THR A 230 22.66 -1.25 4.01
N SER A 231 23.02 -2.01 2.97
CA SER A 231 24.13 -2.97 3.00
C SER A 231 25.47 -2.30 3.30
N LEU A 232 25.72 -1.12 2.71
CA LEU A 232 26.91 -0.33 3.01
C LEU A 232 26.95 0.11 4.48
N PHE A 233 25.85 0.66 5.02
CA PHE A 233 25.80 1.04 6.43
C PHE A 233 25.93 -0.14 7.39
N PHE A 234 25.48 -1.32 6.97
CA PHE A 234 25.72 -2.56 7.69
C PHE A 234 27.20 -2.93 7.69
N TYR A 235 27.88 -2.89 6.53
CA TYR A 235 29.32 -3.16 6.44
C TYR A 235 30.16 -2.18 7.28
N LEU A 236 29.79 -0.90 7.27
CA LEU A 236 30.48 0.16 8.00
C LEU A 236 30.25 0.13 9.52
N GLY A 237 29.31 -0.67 10.03
CA GLY A 237 29.03 -0.74 11.46
C GLY A 237 28.04 0.31 11.98
N VAL A 238 27.55 1.21 11.13
CA VAL A 238 26.68 2.33 11.52
C VAL A 238 25.33 1.82 12.03
N LEU A 239 24.72 0.88 11.30
CA LEU A 239 23.45 0.28 11.70
C LEU A 239 23.55 -0.46 13.04
N GLN A 240 24.66 -1.17 13.26
CA GLN A 240 24.89 -1.93 14.49
C GLN A 240 24.95 -1.01 15.71
N ILE A 241 25.54 0.18 15.59
CA ILE A 241 25.60 1.16 16.68
C ILE A 241 24.19 1.66 17.03
N ILE A 242 23.42 2.07 16.02
CA ILE A 242 22.05 2.59 16.20
C ILE A 242 21.15 1.50 16.79
N VAL A 243 21.14 0.32 16.19
CA VAL A 243 20.30 -0.81 16.60
C VAL A 243 20.66 -1.29 18.01
N LYS A 244 21.95 -1.32 18.38
CA LYS A 244 22.38 -1.68 19.74
C LYS A 244 21.88 -0.68 20.78
N GLY A 245 21.89 0.62 20.47
CA GLY A 245 21.34 1.66 21.34
C GLY A 245 19.85 1.48 21.58
N LEU A 246 19.07 1.33 20.50
CA LEU A 246 17.62 1.11 20.58
C LEU A 246 17.26 -0.20 21.29
N ALA A 247 17.99 -1.28 21.01
CA ALA A 247 17.80 -2.55 21.68
C ALA A 247 18.11 -2.45 23.17
N TRP A 248 19.17 -1.75 23.57
CA TRP A 248 19.47 -1.54 24.98
C TRP A 248 18.33 -0.80 25.70
N VAL A 249 17.78 0.26 25.09
CA VAL A 249 16.63 1.00 25.64
C VAL A 249 15.43 0.06 25.80
N MET A 250 15.09 -0.71 24.76
CA MET A 250 13.94 -1.62 24.80
C MET A 250 14.13 -2.78 25.78
N THR A 251 15.30 -3.42 25.83
CA THR A 251 15.64 -4.47 26.81
C THR A 251 15.48 -3.94 28.24
N LYS A 252 15.96 -2.73 28.53
CA LYS A 252 15.86 -2.13 29.87
C LYS A 252 14.43 -1.72 30.23
N ALA A 253 13.72 -1.07 29.30
CA ALA A 253 12.37 -0.56 29.54
C ALA A 253 11.31 -1.67 29.60
N LEU A 254 11.41 -2.67 28.72
CA LEU A 254 10.38 -3.69 28.52
C LEU A 254 10.76 -5.07 29.08
N LYS A 255 11.97 -5.24 29.61
CA LYS A 255 12.48 -6.49 30.23
C LYS A 255 12.37 -7.71 29.31
N ILE A 256 12.68 -7.50 28.03
CA ILE A 256 12.76 -8.55 27.00
C ILE A 256 14.20 -9.02 26.78
N SER A 257 14.38 -10.14 26.10
CA SER A 257 15.71 -10.69 25.84
C SER A 257 16.54 -9.78 24.94
N GLY A 258 17.86 -9.85 25.05
CA GLY A 258 18.75 -9.00 24.24
C GLY A 258 18.68 -9.31 22.76
N ALA A 259 18.54 -10.60 22.41
CA ALA A 259 18.43 -11.06 21.02
C ALA A 259 17.10 -10.62 20.38
N GLU A 260 15.97 -10.83 21.05
CA GLU A 260 14.68 -10.41 20.48
C GLU A 260 14.57 -8.88 20.39
N SER A 261 15.19 -8.16 21.34
CA SER A 261 15.23 -6.70 21.29
C SER A 261 16.09 -6.17 20.13
N LEU A 262 17.22 -6.83 19.83
CA LEU A 262 18.04 -6.49 18.66
C LEU A 262 17.32 -6.73 17.35
N ALA A 263 16.58 -7.83 17.21
CA ALA A 263 15.79 -8.07 16.01
C ALA A 263 14.68 -7.02 15.83
N VAL A 264 13.95 -6.68 16.89
CA VAL A 264 12.90 -5.65 16.82
C VAL A 264 13.48 -4.26 16.53
N ALA A 265 14.63 -3.91 17.14
CA ALA A 265 15.33 -2.66 16.84
C ALA A 265 15.83 -2.62 15.39
N GLY A 266 16.37 -3.75 14.89
CA GLY A 266 16.82 -3.88 13.51
C GLY A 266 15.68 -3.70 12.52
N ASN A 267 14.51 -4.28 12.80
CA ASN A 267 13.30 -4.21 11.97
C ASN A 267 12.77 -2.78 11.76
N ILE A 268 13.16 -1.78 12.57
CA ILE A 268 12.83 -0.37 12.31
C ILE A 268 13.45 0.12 10.98
N PHE A 269 14.59 -0.47 10.59
CA PHE A 269 15.37 -0.05 9.42
C PHE A 269 15.51 -1.16 8.37
N LEU A 270 15.58 -2.41 8.82
CA LEU A 270 15.82 -3.61 8.01
C LEU A 270 14.52 -4.37 7.80
N GLY A 271 14.44 -5.14 6.71
CA GLY A 271 13.31 -6.02 6.44
C GLY A 271 13.26 -7.25 7.33
N GLN A 272 12.12 -7.94 7.29
CA GLN A 272 11.82 -9.14 8.07
C GLN A 272 12.78 -10.33 7.88
N THR A 273 13.58 -10.33 6.81
CA THR A 273 14.62 -11.34 6.54
C THR A 273 16.04 -10.87 6.88
N GLU A 274 16.25 -9.57 6.95
CA GLU A 274 17.55 -8.93 7.15
C GLU A 274 17.81 -8.68 8.64
N ALA A 275 16.81 -8.21 9.39
CA ALA A 275 16.96 -7.99 10.83
C ALA A 275 17.36 -9.27 11.61
N PRO A 276 16.80 -10.47 11.30
CA PRO A 276 17.23 -11.72 11.92
C PRO A 276 18.70 -12.08 11.68
N LEU A 277 19.35 -11.57 10.62
CA LEU A 277 20.77 -11.80 10.35
C LEU A 277 21.65 -11.26 11.49
N MET A 278 21.26 -10.14 12.09
CA MET A 278 21.99 -9.50 13.20
C MET A 278 22.08 -10.39 14.44
N ILE A 279 21.13 -11.33 14.57
CA ILE A 279 21.00 -12.23 15.70
C ILE A 279 21.12 -13.70 15.29
N LYS A 280 21.71 -13.97 14.11
CA LYS A 280 21.84 -15.32 13.54
C LYS A 280 22.38 -16.34 14.54
N ALA A 281 23.41 -15.96 15.31
CA ALA A 281 24.04 -16.83 16.31
C ALA A 281 23.10 -17.26 17.47
N TYR A 282 22.00 -16.54 17.68
CA TYR A 282 21.05 -16.75 18.77
C TYR A 282 19.76 -17.46 18.33
N LEU A 283 19.37 -17.32 17.06
CA LEU A 283 18.08 -17.82 16.55
C LEU A 283 17.81 -19.29 16.90
N GLU A 284 18.81 -20.16 16.79
CA GLU A 284 18.63 -21.59 17.06
C GLU A 284 18.34 -21.90 18.54
N ARG A 285 18.77 -21.01 19.44
CA ARG A 285 18.61 -21.16 20.90
C ARG A 285 17.42 -20.40 21.45
N MET A 286 16.83 -19.49 20.68
CA MET A 286 15.67 -18.72 21.11
C MET A 286 14.47 -19.61 21.42
N ASN A 287 13.77 -19.29 22.49
CA ASN A 287 12.52 -19.97 22.84
C ASN A 287 11.36 -19.55 21.93
N LYS A 288 10.20 -20.16 22.15
CA LYS A 288 9.00 -19.94 21.34
C LYS A 288 8.47 -18.50 21.36
N SER A 289 8.51 -17.81 22.50
CA SER A 289 8.04 -16.42 22.62
C SER A 289 9.03 -15.45 22.00
N GLU A 290 10.33 -15.73 22.11
CA GLU A 290 11.40 -14.97 21.47
C GLU A 290 11.32 -15.04 19.94
N ILE A 291 11.23 -16.25 19.37
CA ILE A 291 11.05 -16.42 17.91
C ILE A 291 9.74 -15.78 17.45
N PHE A 292 8.67 -15.90 18.24
CA PHE A 292 7.40 -15.28 17.90
C PHE A 292 7.50 -13.75 17.83
N LEU A 293 8.24 -13.10 18.74
CA LEU A 293 8.49 -11.66 18.66
C LEU A 293 9.34 -11.29 17.43
N VAL A 294 10.34 -12.09 17.06
CA VAL A 294 11.10 -11.83 15.81
C VAL A 294 10.17 -11.83 14.60
N MET A 295 9.25 -12.79 14.52
CA MET A 295 8.27 -12.88 13.44
C MET A 295 7.29 -11.70 13.42
N VAL A 296 6.69 -11.38 14.58
CA VAL A 296 5.74 -10.26 14.71
C VAL A 296 6.43 -8.93 14.43
N GLY A 297 7.64 -8.71 14.95
CA GLY A 297 8.44 -7.51 14.71
C GLY A 297 8.72 -7.27 13.23
N GLY A 298 9.08 -8.33 12.49
CA GLY A 298 9.31 -8.26 11.05
C GLY A 298 8.03 -7.96 10.25
N MET A 299 6.87 -8.47 10.67
CA MET A 299 5.58 -8.20 10.02
C MET A 299 4.97 -6.85 10.42
N ALA A 300 5.35 -6.28 11.57
CA ALA A 300 4.82 -5.03 12.07
C ALA A 300 5.49 -3.79 11.47
N THR A 301 6.65 -3.94 10.83
CA THR A 301 7.53 -2.84 10.41
C THR A 301 7.81 -2.89 8.91
N LEU A 302 8.37 -1.80 8.38
CA LEU A 302 8.80 -1.68 6.99
C LEU A 302 10.32 -1.55 6.90
N ALA A 303 10.90 -2.14 5.86
CA ALA A 303 12.30 -1.92 5.52
C ALA A 303 12.51 -0.52 4.96
N GLY A 304 13.67 0.09 5.22
CA GLY A 304 14.01 1.42 4.72
C GLY A 304 13.90 1.55 3.19
N GLY A 305 14.26 0.49 2.45
CA GLY A 305 14.20 0.51 0.98
C GLY A 305 12.79 0.53 0.38
N VAL A 306 11.80 -0.05 1.06
CA VAL A 306 10.40 0.04 0.61
C VAL A 306 9.68 1.25 1.20
N LEU A 307 10.11 1.72 2.38
CA LEU A 307 9.60 2.95 2.98
C LEU A 307 9.81 4.15 2.03
N ALA A 308 11.00 4.23 1.44
CA ALA A 308 11.36 5.18 0.39
C ALA A 308 10.40 5.15 -0.82
N ALA A 309 10.04 3.95 -1.27
CA ALA A 309 9.07 3.75 -2.35
C ALA A 309 7.65 4.26 -1.99
N TYR A 310 7.19 4.05 -0.75
CA TYR A 310 5.87 4.54 -0.34
C TYR A 310 5.84 6.06 -0.16
N ILE A 311 6.94 6.67 0.29
CA ILE A 311 7.07 8.13 0.37
C ILE A 311 6.84 8.74 -1.01
N ASP A 312 7.49 8.20 -2.04
CA ASP A 312 7.36 8.72 -3.40
C ASP A 312 5.96 8.46 -3.99
N LEU A 313 5.44 7.24 -3.80
CA LEU A 313 4.09 6.86 -4.25
C LEU A 313 3.00 7.75 -3.64
N LEU A 314 3.02 7.94 -2.31
CA LEU A 314 2.03 8.75 -1.59
C LEU A 314 2.28 10.24 -1.75
N GLY A 315 3.53 10.66 -1.96
CA GLY A 315 3.88 12.04 -2.28
C GLY A 315 3.34 12.49 -3.63
N SER A 316 3.15 11.56 -4.58
CA SER A 316 2.61 11.85 -5.92
C SER A 316 3.35 13.01 -6.63
N GLY A 317 4.67 13.08 -6.43
CA GLY A 317 5.54 14.11 -6.98
C GLY A 317 5.56 15.45 -6.24
N ASP A 318 4.73 15.65 -5.21
CA ASP A 318 4.73 16.85 -4.37
C ASP A 318 5.73 16.71 -3.22
N GLU A 319 6.63 17.67 -3.07
CA GLU A 319 7.69 17.66 -2.05
C GLU A 319 7.15 17.80 -0.62
N LEU A 320 6.14 18.63 -0.40
CA LEU A 320 5.52 18.80 0.92
C LEU A 320 4.81 17.52 1.35
N MET A 321 4.13 16.86 0.41
CA MET A 321 3.49 15.57 0.68
C MET A 321 4.50 14.46 0.91
N ARG A 322 5.62 14.43 0.15
CA ARG A 322 6.73 13.49 0.40
C ARG A 322 7.28 13.67 1.82
N LEU A 323 7.52 14.90 2.28
CA LEU A 323 7.98 15.16 3.65
C LEU A 323 6.95 14.72 4.71
N LEU A 324 5.66 15.02 4.48
CA LEU A 324 4.58 14.62 5.39
C LEU A 324 4.50 13.09 5.53
N PHE A 325 4.48 12.35 4.41
CA PHE A 325 4.43 10.89 4.45
C PHE A 325 5.74 10.27 4.93
N ALA A 326 6.89 10.89 4.66
CA ALA A 326 8.16 10.47 5.25
C ALA A 326 8.12 10.54 6.77
N LYS A 327 7.61 11.65 7.33
CA LYS A 327 7.45 11.80 8.78
C LYS A 327 6.48 10.77 9.36
N GLN A 328 5.33 10.56 8.72
CA GLN A 328 4.33 9.58 9.17
C GLN A 328 4.86 8.13 9.11
N LEU A 329 5.50 7.73 8.02
CA LEU A 329 6.02 6.37 7.85
C LEU A 329 7.21 6.09 8.78
N LEU A 330 8.11 7.07 8.98
CA LEU A 330 9.19 6.95 9.97
C LEU A 330 8.64 6.83 11.39
N MET A 331 7.64 7.65 11.74
CA MET A 331 6.95 7.57 13.02
C MET A 331 6.29 6.20 13.20
N ALA A 332 5.59 5.69 12.17
CA ALA A 332 4.96 4.38 12.19
C ALA A 332 5.98 3.25 12.41
N SER A 333 7.12 3.25 11.71
CA SER A 333 8.17 2.23 11.87
C SER A 333 8.75 2.21 13.28
N ILE A 334 9.01 3.37 13.90
CA ILE A 334 9.58 3.42 15.26
C ILE A 334 8.54 3.02 16.31
N MET A 335 7.29 3.47 16.17
CA MET A 335 6.19 3.10 17.08
C MET A 335 5.82 1.61 16.99
N ALA A 336 5.97 1.01 15.81
CA ALA A 336 5.68 -0.41 15.60
C ALA A 336 6.58 -1.32 16.43
N ALA A 337 7.79 -0.92 16.81
CA ALA A 337 8.69 -1.74 17.64
C ALA A 337 8.10 -2.06 19.03
N PRO A 338 7.78 -1.08 19.90
CA PRO A 338 7.08 -1.36 21.16
C PRO A 338 5.69 -1.96 20.95
N GLY A 339 4.98 -1.61 19.87
CA GLY A 339 3.69 -2.24 19.52
C GLY A 339 3.80 -3.73 19.24
N ALA A 340 4.80 -4.14 18.47
CA ALA A 340 5.12 -5.53 18.18
C ALA A 340 5.47 -6.29 19.47
N ILE A 341 6.23 -5.68 20.38
CA ILE A 341 6.56 -6.28 21.69
C ILE A 341 5.31 -6.53 22.52
N VAL A 342 4.43 -5.54 22.64
CA VAL A 342 3.16 -5.67 23.38
C VAL A 342 2.33 -6.81 22.80
N ILE A 343 2.04 -6.76 21.50
CA ILE A 343 1.15 -7.74 20.86
C ILE A 343 1.77 -9.14 20.86
N ALA A 344 3.06 -9.27 20.57
CA ALA A 344 3.73 -10.56 20.55
C ALA A 344 3.70 -11.24 21.93
N LYS A 345 4.00 -10.49 22.99
CA LYS A 345 4.00 -11.00 24.36
C LYS A 345 2.61 -11.23 24.93
N MET A 346 1.56 -10.65 24.34
CA MET A 346 0.18 -11.05 24.63
C MET A 346 -0.22 -12.33 23.91
N LEU A 347 0.12 -12.46 22.62
CA LEU A 347 -0.27 -13.60 21.79
C LEU A 347 0.49 -14.89 22.15
N VAL A 348 1.78 -14.78 22.44
CA VAL A 348 2.65 -15.88 22.90
C VAL A 348 3.51 -15.38 24.06
N PRO A 349 2.98 -15.44 25.30
CA PRO A 349 3.70 -14.94 26.48
C PRO A 349 5.00 -15.69 26.78
N GLN A 350 5.92 -14.98 27.42
CA GLN A 350 7.22 -15.51 27.83
C GLN A 350 7.08 -16.31 29.12
N THR A 351 7.24 -17.64 29.04
CA THR A 351 7.20 -18.55 30.22
C THR A 351 8.58 -19.13 30.57
N GLU A 352 9.49 -19.13 29.62
CA GLU A 352 10.85 -19.69 29.75
C GLU A 352 11.83 -18.59 30.20
N PRO A 353 12.97 -18.94 30.85
CA PRO A 353 13.99 -17.95 31.20
C PRO A 353 14.59 -17.30 29.94
N ILE A 354 14.99 -16.03 30.05
CA ILE A 354 15.56 -15.24 28.95
C ILE A 354 16.96 -14.73 29.30
N ASP A 355 17.81 -14.61 28.28
CA ASP A 355 19.09 -13.89 28.39
C ASP A 355 18.90 -12.42 27.95
N THR A 356 19.19 -11.49 28.87
CA THR A 356 19.07 -10.04 28.61
C THR A 356 20.35 -9.45 28.02
N SER A 357 21.38 -10.25 27.78
CA SER A 357 22.63 -9.78 27.19
C SER A 357 22.44 -9.37 25.72
N VAL A 358 22.77 -8.11 25.42
CA VAL A 358 22.68 -7.54 24.07
C VAL A 358 24.04 -7.71 23.39
N LYS A 359 24.15 -8.73 22.54
CA LYS A 359 25.34 -9.00 21.73
C LYS A 359 24.95 -8.98 20.26
N VAL A 360 25.57 -8.07 19.50
CA VAL A 360 25.36 -7.94 18.05
C VAL A 360 26.39 -8.82 17.35
N SER A 361 25.97 -9.56 16.31
CA SER A 361 26.94 -10.28 15.47
C SER A 361 27.91 -9.28 14.83
N SER A 362 29.20 -9.62 14.79
CA SER A 362 30.23 -8.89 14.06
C SER A 362 30.35 -9.34 12.60
N ASP A 363 29.47 -10.24 12.15
CA ASP A 363 29.43 -10.68 10.75
C ASP A 363 29.22 -9.46 9.84
N LYS A 364 30.08 -9.33 8.83
CA LYS A 364 30.00 -8.26 7.83
C LYS A 364 29.32 -8.78 6.56
N ILE A 365 28.56 -7.90 5.90
CA ILE A 365 28.06 -8.15 4.54
C ILE A 365 29.13 -7.67 3.57
N GLY A 366 29.69 -8.58 2.77
CA GLY A 366 30.76 -8.26 1.84
C GLY A 366 32.15 -8.21 2.49
N SER A 367 33.17 -8.40 1.67
CA SER A 367 34.59 -8.37 2.02
C SER A 367 35.13 -6.94 2.19
N ASN A 368 34.63 -6.01 1.38
CA ASN A 368 34.98 -4.58 1.37
C ASN A 368 33.75 -3.71 1.10
N PHE A 369 33.89 -2.38 1.19
CA PHE A 369 32.75 -1.48 1.02
C PHE A 369 32.12 -1.54 -0.38
N LEU A 370 32.91 -1.76 -1.44
CA LEU A 370 32.39 -1.92 -2.81
C LEU A 370 31.64 -3.25 -2.96
N ASP A 371 32.19 -4.31 -2.38
CA ASP A 371 31.54 -5.62 -2.34
C ASP A 371 30.20 -5.56 -1.57
N ALA A 372 30.15 -4.85 -0.43
CA ALA A 372 28.92 -4.62 0.32
C ALA A 372 27.85 -3.89 -0.53
N ILE A 373 28.24 -2.88 -1.29
CA ILE A 373 27.35 -2.16 -2.23
C ILE A 373 26.88 -3.11 -3.33
N ALA A 374 27.76 -3.92 -3.93
CA ALA A 374 27.41 -4.85 -5.01
C ALA A 374 26.45 -5.95 -4.54
N VAL A 375 26.68 -6.52 -3.36
CA VAL A 375 25.79 -7.48 -2.71
C VAL A 375 24.43 -6.85 -2.46
N GLY A 376 24.40 -5.67 -1.83
CA GLY A 376 23.15 -4.95 -1.56
C GLY A 376 22.40 -4.55 -2.83
N THR A 377 23.10 -4.17 -3.89
CA THR A 377 22.50 -3.88 -5.21
C THR A 377 21.83 -5.12 -5.80
N THR A 378 22.47 -6.28 -5.71
CA THR A 378 21.94 -7.54 -6.24
C THR A 378 20.71 -8.00 -5.46
N GLU A 379 20.74 -7.91 -4.14
CA GLU A 379 19.58 -8.21 -3.29
C GLU A 379 18.44 -7.22 -3.53
N GLY A 380 18.76 -5.93 -3.66
CA GLY A 380 17.82 -4.88 -4.05
C GLY A 380 17.16 -5.13 -5.40
N LEU A 381 17.92 -5.59 -6.40
CA LEU A 381 17.39 -5.95 -7.73
C LEU A 381 16.41 -7.12 -7.64
N LYS A 382 16.76 -8.19 -6.91
CA LYS A 382 15.85 -9.32 -6.69
C LYS A 382 14.58 -8.86 -5.99
N LEU A 383 14.70 -8.02 -4.97
CA LEU A 383 13.56 -7.45 -4.26
C LEU A 383 12.68 -6.61 -5.19
N ALA A 384 13.26 -5.71 -5.96
CA ALA A 384 12.55 -4.85 -6.91
C ALA A 384 11.83 -5.67 -8.00
N ALA A 385 12.48 -6.67 -8.57
CA ALA A 385 11.88 -7.58 -9.55
C ALA A 385 10.72 -8.38 -8.94
N ASN A 386 10.88 -8.89 -7.72
CA ASN A 386 9.83 -9.59 -7.00
C ASN A 386 8.63 -8.68 -6.72
N VAL A 387 8.85 -7.43 -6.29
CA VAL A 387 7.77 -6.44 -6.07
C VAL A 387 7.03 -6.15 -7.37
N GLY A 388 7.74 -5.87 -8.47
CA GLY A 388 7.13 -5.60 -9.77
C GLY A 388 6.29 -6.79 -10.29
N ALA A 389 6.85 -7.99 -10.23
CA ALA A 389 6.15 -9.21 -10.63
C ALA A 389 4.94 -9.51 -9.75
N MET A 390 5.08 -9.37 -8.43
CA MET A 390 4.00 -9.57 -7.47
C MET A 390 2.85 -8.60 -7.72
N LEU A 391 3.13 -7.31 -7.89
CA LEU A 391 2.10 -6.30 -8.16
C LEU A 391 1.33 -6.61 -9.44
N LEU A 392 2.02 -6.92 -10.53
CA LEU A 392 1.39 -7.29 -11.80
C LEU A 392 0.45 -8.48 -11.62
N VAL A 393 0.95 -9.56 -11.01
CA VAL A 393 0.20 -10.81 -10.85
C VAL A 393 -1.01 -10.64 -9.93
N PHE A 394 -0.83 -10.01 -8.77
CA PHE A 394 -1.94 -9.83 -7.83
C PHE A 394 -2.98 -8.84 -8.33
N VAL A 395 -2.60 -7.74 -8.99
CA VAL A 395 -3.58 -6.82 -9.61
C VAL A 395 -4.40 -7.56 -10.67
N ALA A 396 -3.76 -8.40 -11.49
CA ALA A 396 -4.45 -9.24 -12.47
C ALA A 396 -5.39 -10.27 -11.79
N PHE A 397 -4.95 -10.92 -10.70
CA PHE A 397 -5.81 -11.83 -9.93
C PHE A 397 -7.00 -11.12 -9.30
N ILE A 398 -6.81 -9.94 -8.72
CA ILE A 398 -7.89 -9.13 -8.16
C ILE A 398 -8.89 -8.77 -9.27
N ALA A 399 -8.41 -8.32 -10.43
CA ALA A 399 -9.27 -8.01 -11.58
C ALA A 399 -10.04 -9.26 -12.08
N MET A 400 -9.37 -10.42 -12.15
CA MET A 400 -10.00 -11.68 -12.54
C MET A 400 -11.08 -12.12 -11.54
N VAL A 401 -10.77 -12.08 -10.23
CA VAL A 401 -11.72 -12.39 -9.16
C VAL A 401 -12.90 -11.43 -9.19
N ASN A 402 -12.67 -10.13 -9.40
CA ASN A 402 -13.73 -9.15 -9.55
C ASN A 402 -14.61 -9.41 -10.78
N GLY A 403 -14.03 -9.84 -11.91
CA GLY A 403 -14.80 -10.23 -13.09
C GLY A 403 -15.72 -11.43 -12.80
N LEU A 404 -15.22 -12.44 -12.08
CA LEU A 404 -16.00 -13.60 -11.66
C LEU A 404 -17.09 -13.23 -10.64
N LEU A 405 -16.74 -12.45 -9.62
CA LEU A 405 -17.68 -11.98 -8.60
C LEU A 405 -18.77 -11.08 -9.20
N GLY A 406 -18.40 -10.17 -10.09
CA GLY A 406 -19.33 -9.34 -10.82
C GLY A 406 -20.30 -10.18 -11.64
N TRP A 407 -19.81 -11.19 -12.36
CA TRP A 407 -20.66 -12.14 -13.10
C TRP A 407 -21.62 -12.92 -12.20
N VAL A 408 -21.16 -13.42 -11.04
CA VAL A 408 -22.05 -14.05 -10.04
C VAL A 408 -23.08 -13.04 -9.51
N GLY A 409 -22.66 -11.80 -9.31
CA GLY A 409 -23.51 -10.70 -8.88
C GLY A 409 -24.54 -10.27 -9.93
N ASP A 410 -24.30 -10.51 -11.23
CA ASP A 410 -25.22 -10.25 -12.35
C ASP A 410 -26.23 -11.39 -12.52
N LEU A 411 -25.81 -12.64 -12.28
CA LEU A 411 -26.72 -13.80 -12.22
C LEU A 411 -27.70 -13.72 -11.05
N THR A 412 -27.36 -12.93 -10.04
CA THR A 412 -28.18 -12.66 -8.86
C THR A 412 -28.69 -11.22 -8.90
N SER A 413 -29.67 -10.83 -8.08
CA SER A 413 -30.02 -9.41 -7.89
C SER A 413 -29.04 -8.69 -6.96
N LEU A 414 -27.85 -9.26 -6.74
CA LEU A 414 -26.92 -8.80 -5.72
C LEU A 414 -26.18 -7.54 -6.17
N ASN A 415 -25.82 -7.40 -7.45
CA ASN A 415 -25.16 -6.17 -7.94
C ASN A 415 -26.07 -4.94 -7.79
N THR A 416 -27.36 -5.07 -8.13
CA THR A 416 -28.33 -3.98 -7.95
C THR A 416 -28.59 -3.69 -6.47
N ALA A 417 -28.63 -4.72 -5.62
CA ALA A 417 -28.73 -4.54 -4.16
C ALA A 417 -27.50 -3.85 -3.56
N ILE A 418 -26.28 -4.21 -4.00
CA ILE A 418 -25.03 -3.60 -3.54
C ILE A 418 -24.95 -2.14 -4.00
N ALA A 419 -25.26 -1.87 -5.28
CA ALA A 419 -25.26 -0.51 -5.81
C ALA A 419 -26.23 0.41 -5.06
N SER A 420 -27.45 -0.07 -4.78
CA SER A 420 -28.44 0.69 -4.01
C SER A 420 -28.06 0.84 -2.53
N TYR A 421 -27.63 -0.24 -1.86
CA TYR A 421 -27.25 -0.20 -0.43
C TYR A 421 -26.04 0.69 -0.16
N THR A 422 -25.09 0.72 -1.10
CA THR A 422 -23.84 1.47 -0.95
C THR A 422 -23.92 2.88 -1.54
N ASN A 423 -25.09 3.32 -2.03
CA ASN A 423 -25.25 4.58 -2.77
C ASN A 423 -24.23 4.71 -3.92
N HIS A 424 -24.06 3.65 -4.71
CA HIS A 424 -23.10 3.56 -5.81
C HIS A 424 -21.62 3.76 -5.42
N LYS A 425 -21.25 3.58 -4.14
CA LYS A 425 -19.83 3.45 -3.77
C LYS A 425 -19.22 2.15 -4.34
N TYR A 426 -20.04 1.12 -4.49
CA TYR A 426 -19.70 -0.12 -5.19
C TYR A 426 -20.82 -0.48 -6.17
N ASP A 427 -20.51 -0.56 -7.46
CA ASP A 427 -21.52 -0.89 -8.49
C ASP A 427 -21.77 -2.40 -8.63
N SER A 428 -20.87 -3.23 -8.13
CA SER A 428 -20.95 -4.68 -8.24
C SER A 428 -20.27 -5.40 -7.08
N LEU A 429 -20.59 -6.69 -6.94
CA LEU A 429 -19.88 -7.59 -6.06
C LEU A 429 -18.41 -7.66 -6.50
N SER A 430 -17.53 -7.24 -5.61
CA SER A 430 -16.09 -7.20 -5.84
C SER A 430 -15.36 -7.65 -4.58
N LEU A 431 -14.11 -8.06 -4.75
CA LEU A 431 -13.23 -8.40 -3.64
C LEU A 431 -13.07 -7.22 -2.69
N GLN A 432 -13.00 -6.00 -3.23
CA GLN A 432 -12.94 -4.76 -2.49
C GLN A 432 -14.17 -4.56 -1.60
N TYR A 433 -15.37 -4.79 -2.14
CA TYR A 433 -16.61 -4.72 -1.37
C TYR A 433 -16.63 -5.75 -0.23
N ILE A 434 -16.23 -6.99 -0.52
CA ILE A 434 -16.19 -8.08 0.49
C ILE A 434 -15.22 -7.72 1.62
N LEU A 435 -13.98 -7.35 1.28
CA LEU A 435 -12.96 -6.98 2.25
C LEU A 435 -13.36 -5.73 3.03
N GLY A 436 -13.88 -4.72 2.34
CA GLY A 436 -14.43 -3.51 2.95
C GLY A 436 -15.49 -3.84 3.99
N THR A 437 -16.44 -4.70 3.65
CA THR A 437 -17.51 -5.11 4.55
C THR A 437 -16.99 -5.89 5.76
N ILE A 438 -16.09 -6.87 5.55
CA ILE A 438 -15.53 -7.72 6.61
C ILE A 438 -14.71 -6.89 7.62
N PHE A 439 -13.91 -5.95 7.14
CA PHE A 439 -12.98 -5.19 7.98
C PHE A 439 -13.50 -3.82 8.42
N SER A 440 -14.66 -3.35 7.92
CA SER A 440 -15.30 -2.10 8.36
C SER A 440 -15.50 -2.01 9.87
N PRO A 441 -16.00 -3.06 10.57
CA PRO A 441 -16.19 -2.98 12.02
C PRO A 441 -14.88 -2.75 12.77
N LEU A 442 -13.79 -3.37 12.30
CA LEU A 442 -12.46 -3.18 12.88
C LEU A 442 -11.92 -1.78 12.57
N ALA A 443 -12.06 -1.30 11.34
CA ALA A 443 -11.66 0.05 10.93
C ALA A 443 -12.39 1.12 11.77
N TYR A 444 -13.70 1.00 11.92
CA TYR A 444 -14.49 1.89 12.78
C TYR A 444 -14.05 1.81 14.25
N GLY A 445 -13.82 0.58 14.75
CA GLY A 445 -13.36 0.35 16.11
C GLY A 445 -12.02 0.99 16.45
N VAL A 446 -11.10 1.11 15.48
CA VAL A 446 -9.80 1.78 15.67
C VAL A 446 -9.83 3.30 15.45
N GLY A 447 -11.02 3.89 15.31
CA GLY A 447 -11.24 5.34 15.32
C GLY A 447 -11.45 6.00 13.96
N VAL A 448 -11.66 5.23 12.89
CA VAL A 448 -12.06 5.73 11.57
C VAL A 448 -13.53 6.14 11.59
N ASN A 449 -13.89 7.20 10.85
CA ASN A 449 -15.29 7.56 10.63
C ASN A 449 -16.04 6.42 9.92
N TRP A 450 -17.32 6.21 10.26
CA TRP A 450 -18.14 5.18 9.62
C TRP A 450 -18.24 5.34 8.10
N GLU A 451 -18.25 6.58 7.59
CA GLU A 451 -18.35 6.85 6.15
C GLU A 451 -17.12 6.39 5.35
N ASP A 452 -15.95 6.39 6.01
CA ASP A 452 -14.66 5.95 5.48
C ASP A 452 -14.32 4.49 5.87
N ALA A 453 -15.07 3.89 6.79
CA ALA A 453 -14.75 2.58 7.37
C ALA A 453 -14.66 1.46 6.33
N SER A 454 -15.50 1.53 5.28
CA SER A 454 -15.45 0.55 4.17
C SER A 454 -14.22 0.72 3.28
N LEU A 455 -13.74 1.95 3.08
CA LEU A 455 -12.51 2.23 2.34
C LEU A 455 -11.29 1.76 3.13
N VAL A 456 -11.21 2.10 4.42
CA VAL A 456 -10.10 1.66 5.28
C VAL A 456 -10.12 0.14 5.49
N GLY A 457 -11.31 -0.45 5.67
CA GLY A 457 -11.47 -1.90 5.76
C GLY A 457 -10.99 -2.61 4.48
N ARG A 458 -11.30 -2.06 3.30
CA ARG A 458 -10.79 -2.55 2.02
C ARG A 458 -9.26 -2.53 2.00
N LEU A 459 -8.65 -1.41 2.38
CA LEU A 459 -7.19 -1.26 2.41
C LEU A 459 -6.52 -2.28 3.34
N LEU A 460 -7.10 -2.50 4.53
CA LEU A 460 -6.62 -3.53 5.46
C LEU A 460 -6.70 -4.92 4.83
N GLY A 461 -7.83 -5.24 4.20
CA GLY A 461 -8.03 -6.51 3.52
C GLY A 461 -7.00 -6.73 2.40
N GLU A 462 -6.85 -5.74 1.50
CA GLU A 462 -5.89 -5.78 0.39
C GLU A 462 -4.45 -6.01 0.88
N LYS A 463 -4.08 -5.37 1.99
CA LYS A 463 -2.79 -5.60 2.66
C LYS A 463 -2.64 -7.06 3.08
N LEU A 464 -3.61 -7.62 3.80
CA LEU A 464 -3.51 -8.96 4.37
C LEU A 464 -3.47 -10.06 3.31
N ILE A 465 -4.33 -9.98 2.30
CA ILE A 465 -4.47 -11.04 1.29
C ILE A 465 -3.40 -10.97 0.19
N ALA A 466 -2.87 -9.77 -0.06
CA ALA A 466 -1.94 -9.53 -1.15
C ALA A 466 -0.64 -8.92 -0.63
N SER A 467 -0.58 -7.60 -0.49
CA SER A 467 0.58 -6.91 0.08
C SER A 467 0.24 -5.46 0.45
N GLU A 468 1.05 -4.90 1.35
CA GLU A 468 1.02 -3.48 1.68
C GLU A 468 1.31 -2.58 0.47
N PHE A 469 2.11 -3.03 -0.52
CA PHE A 469 2.31 -2.29 -1.77
C PHE A 469 1.00 -2.07 -2.54
N ILE A 470 0.17 -3.11 -2.66
CA ILE A 470 -1.12 -3.02 -3.35
C ILE A 470 -2.05 -2.09 -2.59
N ALA A 471 -2.08 -2.23 -1.26
CA ALA A 471 -2.90 -1.38 -0.41
C ALA A 471 -2.45 0.09 -0.47
N TYR A 472 -1.14 0.39 -0.47
CA TYR A 472 -0.64 1.75 -0.63
C TYR A 472 -0.96 2.34 -2.01
N ASN A 473 -0.90 1.54 -3.06
CA ASN A 473 -1.33 1.96 -4.39
C ASN A 473 -2.83 2.29 -4.42
N SER A 474 -3.68 1.45 -3.82
CA SER A 474 -5.11 1.73 -3.65
C SER A 474 -5.36 2.98 -2.79
N LEU A 475 -4.62 3.16 -1.69
CA LEU A 475 -4.71 4.35 -0.84
C LEU A 475 -4.36 5.60 -1.65
N ASN A 476 -3.30 5.56 -2.44
CA ASN A 476 -2.92 6.68 -3.29
C ASN A 476 -4.02 7.04 -4.29
N ASN A 477 -4.61 6.04 -4.95
CA ASN A 477 -5.70 6.25 -5.91
C ASN A 477 -6.96 6.81 -5.24
N LEU A 478 -7.37 6.26 -4.09
CA LEU A 478 -8.54 6.73 -3.34
C LEU A 478 -8.35 8.15 -2.80
N LYS A 479 -7.15 8.45 -2.28
CA LYS A 479 -6.77 9.79 -1.82
C LYS A 479 -6.80 10.79 -2.97
N ASN A 480 -6.17 10.47 -4.10
CA ASN A 480 -6.13 11.36 -5.27
C ASN A 480 -7.51 11.55 -5.93
N ALA A 481 -8.41 10.58 -5.76
CA ALA A 481 -9.81 10.68 -6.18
C ALA A 481 -10.71 11.46 -5.19
N GLY A 482 -10.18 11.90 -4.05
CA GLY A 482 -10.97 12.59 -3.01
C GLY A 482 -12.03 11.69 -2.35
N ALA A 483 -11.79 10.38 -2.28
CA ALA A 483 -12.78 9.42 -1.81
C ALA A 483 -12.98 9.43 -0.28
N PHE A 484 -12.02 9.95 0.48
CA PHE A 484 -12.07 10.01 1.94
C PHE A 484 -12.77 11.29 2.41
N VAL A 485 -13.63 11.15 3.42
CA VAL A 485 -14.31 12.27 4.07
C VAL A 485 -13.38 12.99 5.05
N GLU A 486 -12.51 12.25 5.74
CA GLU A 486 -11.60 12.81 6.75
C GLU A 486 -10.13 12.56 6.44
N MET A 487 -9.28 13.57 6.68
CA MET A 487 -7.81 13.39 6.62
C MET A 487 -7.32 12.36 7.64
N LYS A 488 -8.00 12.28 8.80
CA LYS A 488 -7.76 11.27 9.83
C LYS A 488 -7.77 9.85 9.26
N SER A 489 -8.68 9.53 8.35
CA SER A 489 -8.78 8.21 7.72
C SER A 489 -7.57 7.89 6.84
N ILE A 490 -7.02 8.90 6.16
CA ILE A 490 -5.77 8.77 5.39
C ILE A 490 -4.60 8.53 6.34
N VAL A 491 -4.49 9.28 7.44
CA VAL A 491 -3.43 9.09 8.45
C VAL A 491 -3.50 7.70 9.09
N ILE A 492 -4.67 7.27 9.54
CA ILE A 492 -4.87 5.92 10.11
C ILE A 492 -4.49 4.87 9.07
N SER A 493 -4.89 5.04 7.81
CA SER A 493 -4.53 4.12 6.72
C SER A 493 -3.01 4.07 6.51
N THR A 494 -2.31 5.21 6.48
CA THR A 494 -0.84 5.25 6.33
C THR A 494 -0.13 4.42 7.39
N PHE A 495 -0.53 4.56 8.66
CA PHE A 495 0.07 3.81 9.77
C PHE A 495 -0.36 2.34 9.80
N MET A 496 -1.63 2.06 9.54
CA MET A 496 -2.18 0.70 9.49
C MET A 496 -1.50 -0.12 8.40
N LEU A 497 -1.21 0.49 7.26
CA LEU A 497 -0.56 -0.16 6.14
C LEU A 497 0.95 -0.34 6.36
N SER A 498 1.56 0.43 7.27
CA SER A 498 2.99 0.37 7.57
C SER A 498 3.37 -0.92 8.30
N GLY A 499 3.66 -1.97 7.52
CA GLY A 499 4.17 -3.25 8.00
C GLY A 499 3.92 -4.38 7.01
N PHE A 500 4.79 -5.39 7.00
CA PHE A 500 4.72 -6.55 6.12
C PHE A 500 3.70 -7.63 6.51
N ALA A 501 2.71 -7.35 7.35
CA ALA A 501 1.71 -8.33 7.76
C ALA A 501 0.79 -8.73 6.60
N ASN A 502 1.12 -9.82 5.91
CA ASN A 502 0.36 -10.41 4.82
C ASN A 502 0.67 -11.92 4.66
N ILE A 503 -0.11 -12.64 3.85
CA ILE A 503 0.04 -14.10 3.66
C ILE A 503 1.40 -14.45 3.05
N ALA A 504 1.91 -13.65 2.10
CA ALA A 504 3.19 -13.90 1.45
C ALA A 504 4.37 -13.80 2.45
N SER A 505 4.30 -12.89 3.40
CA SER A 505 5.30 -12.70 4.45
C SER A 505 5.50 -13.91 5.34
N ILE A 506 4.47 -14.77 5.50
CA ILE A 506 4.62 -16.04 6.21
C ILE A 506 5.64 -16.92 5.48
N GLY A 507 5.51 -17.05 4.16
CA GLY A 507 6.44 -17.80 3.34
C GLY A 507 7.84 -17.19 3.36
N ILE A 508 7.94 -15.86 3.27
CA ILE A 508 9.21 -15.11 3.32
C ILE A 508 9.93 -15.37 4.65
N GLN A 509 9.24 -15.33 5.80
CA GLN A 509 9.87 -15.58 7.10
C GLN A 509 10.26 -17.05 7.28
N ILE A 510 9.43 -18.01 6.85
CA ILE A 510 9.77 -19.44 6.90
C ILE A 510 11.01 -19.73 6.05
N GLY A 511 11.11 -19.12 4.87
CA GLY A 511 12.28 -19.22 4.00
C GLY A 511 13.52 -18.54 4.59
N GLY A 512 13.40 -17.23 4.86
CA GLY A 512 14.50 -16.39 5.35
C GLY A 512 15.00 -16.81 6.72
N ILE A 513 14.16 -16.72 7.76
CA ILE A 513 14.56 -17.07 9.13
C ILE A 513 14.87 -18.58 9.21
N GLY A 514 14.10 -19.43 8.54
CA GLY A 514 14.34 -20.87 8.54
C GLY A 514 15.64 -21.28 7.85
N SER A 515 16.19 -20.48 6.94
CA SER A 515 17.54 -20.71 6.39
C SER A 515 18.65 -20.37 7.37
N LEU A 516 18.41 -19.40 8.26
CA LEU A 516 19.35 -18.99 9.31
C LEU A 516 19.28 -19.92 10.52
N ALA A 517 18.11 -20.51 10.78
CA ALA A 517 17.80 -21.36 11.93
C ALA A 517 16.94 -22.58 11.52
N PRO A 518 17.54 -23.61 10.90
CA PRO A 518 16.80 -24.75 10.36
C PRO A 518 15.94 -25.48 11.38
N GLY A 519 16.39 -25.61 12.63
CA GLY A 519 15.64 -26.26 13.71
C GLY A 519 14.39 -25.49 14.16
N LYS A 520 14.24 -24.22 13.75
CA LYS A 520 13.05 -23.40 14.03
C LYS A 520 12.00 -23.44 12.93
N ARG A 521 12.28 -24.07 11.77
CA ARG A 521 11.38 -24.04 10.60
C ARG A 521 9.96 -24.54 10.91
N ALA A 522 9.83 -25.61 11.69
CA ALA A 522 8.53 -26.13 12.13
C ALA A 522 7.75 -25.13 13.02
N LEU A 523 8.48 -24.42 13.89
CA LEU A 523 7.91 -23.40 14.77
C LEU A 523 7.44 -22.17 13.98
N LEU A 524 8.26 -21.70 13.03
CA LEU A 524 7.93 -20.60 12.12
C LEU A 524 6.65 -20.90 11.33
N SER A 525 6.55 -22.11 10.77
CA SER A 525 5.35 -22.56 10.05
C SER A 525 4.12 -22.59 10.95
N LYS A 526 4.24 -23.17 12.15
CA LYS A 526 3.15 -23.23 13.14
C LYS A 526 2.62 -21.86 13.54
N TYR A 527 3.51 -20.88 13.69
CA TYR A 527 3.14 -19.54 14.13
C TYR A 527 2.84 -18.54 13.02
N GLY A 528 3.09 -18.87 11.76
CA GLY A 528 2.97 -17.94 10.61
C GLY A 528 1.69 -17.10 10.62
N LEU A 529 0.52 -17.74 10.67
CA LEU A 529 -0.75 -17.02 10.67
C LEU A 529 -0.95 -16.16 11.93
N LYS A 530 -0.56 -16.68 13.11
CA LYS A 530 -0.66 -15.94 14.37
C LYS A 530 0.30 -14.74 14.39
N ALA A 531 1.48 -14.87 13.80
CA ALA A 531 2.45 -13.78 13.68
C ALA A 531 1.96 -12.70 12.72
N MET A 532 1.33 -13.09 11.61
CA MET A 532 0.69 -12.15 10.68
C MET A 532 -0.41 -11.33 11.37
N ILE A 533 -1.28 -11.98 12.15
CA ILE A 533 -2.27 -11.29 12.99
C ILE A 533 -1.58 -10.37 14.00
N GLY A 534 -0.49 -10.82 14.62
CA GLY A 534 0.29 -10.00 15.54
C GLY A 534 0.86 -8.74 14.88
N GLY A 535 1.43 -8.86 13.69
CA GLY A 535 1.94 -7.73 12.93
C GLY A 535 0.83 -6.75 12.54
N MET A 536 -0.32 -7.27 12.09
CA MET A 536 -1.51 -6.47 11.80
C MET A 536 -1.99 -5.67 13.01
N LEU A 537 -2.13 -6.33 14.17
CA LEU A 537 -2.57 -5.68 15.41
C LEU A 537 -1.55 -4.64 15.91
N ALA A 538 -0.25 -4.86 15.71
CA ALA A 538 0.79 -3.90 16.06
C ALA A 538 0.73 -2.62 15.18
N SER A 539 0.55 -2.77 13.86
CA SER A 539 0.32 -1.62 12.96
C SER A 539 -1.00 -0.91 13.29
N LEU A 540 -2.08 -1.64 13.59
CA LEU A 540 -3.36 -1.05 14.03
C LEU A 540 -3.23 -0.29 15.34
N LEU A 541 -2.42 -0.77 16.29
CA LEU A 541 -2.17 -0.09 17.55
C LEU A 541 -1.50 1.26 17.32
N SER A 542 -0.46 1.28 16.46
CA SER A 542 0.22 2.51 16.05
C SER A 542 -0.73 3.46 15.31
N ALA A 543 -1.57 2.93 14.42
CA ALA A 543 -2.56 3.70 13.67
C ALA A 543 -3.64 4.32 14.56
N THR A 544 -4.12 3.59 15.56
CA THR A 544 -5.10 4.09 16.53
C THR A 544 -4.50 5.25 17.31
N LEU A 545 -3.24 5.12 17.76
CA LEU A 545 -2.54 6.19 18.48
C LEU A 545 -2.30 7.42 17.61
N ALA A 546 -1.91 7.24 16.35
CA ALA A 546 -1.81 8.33 15.39
C ALA A 546 -3.16 9.03 15.18
N GLY A 547 -4.25 8.26 15.07
CA GLY A 547 -5.61 8.77 14.94
C GLY A 547 -6.10 9.56 16.17
N ILE A 548 -5.63 9.25 17.38
CA ILE A 548 -5.93 10.05 18.59
C ILE A 548 -5.26 11.42 18.52
N LEU A 549 -4.01 11.47 18.07
CA LEU A 549 -3.13 12.63 18.24
C LEU A 549 -3.11 13.58 17.04
N ILE A 550 -3.29 13.05 15.83
CA ILE A 550 -3.20 13.78 14.54
C ILE A 550 -4.60 13.97 13.91
N GLY A 551 -5.56 13.13 14.29
CA GLY A 551 -6.88 13.01 13.64
C GLY A 551 -7.82 14.18 13.85
#